data_AF-A0A934HI29-F1
#
_entry.id   AF-A0A934HI29-F1
#
_cell.length_a   1.000
_cell.length_b   1.000
_cell.length_c   1.000
_cell.angle_alpha   90.00
_cell.angle_beta   90.00
_cell.angle_gamma   90.00
#
_symmetry.space_group_name_H-M   'P 1'
#
loop_
_entity.id
_entity.type
_entity.pdbx_description
1 polymer ?
#
loop_
_entity_poly.entity_id
_entity_poly.type
_entity_poly.pdbx_seq_one_letter_code
_entity_poly.pdbx_strand_id
1 'polypeptide(L)'
;YALIGQADNARHYGQMCLEASHGDGVAPFYLGCAYEALARAEKVAGNTTQMEEYLSKGRQVAETISDPEEKQQLLEDLKSVV
;
A
#
# COMPACT_ATOMS: atom_id res chain seq x y z
N TYR A 1 -9.40 -2.61 -8.23
CA TYR A 1 -9.30 -3.97 -8.82
C TYR A 1 -9.30 -5.09 -7.78
N ALA A 2 -8.61 -4.95 -6.64
CA ALA A 2 -8.59 -6.00 -5.62
C ALA A 2 -9.98 -6.42 -5.11
N LEU A 3 -10.90 -5.45 -4.90
CA LEU A 3 -12.27 -5.71 -4.42
C LEU A 3 -13.10 -6.60 -5.36
N ILE A 4 -12.76 -6.67 -6.65
CA ILE A 4 -13.44 -7.51 -7.65
C ILE A 4 -12.61 -8.73 -8.04
N GLY A 5 -11.60 -9.09 -7.24
CA GLY A 5 -10.79 -10.29 -7.43
C GLY A 5 -9.77 -10.23 -8.56
N GLN A 6 -9.52 -9.06 -9.15
CA GLN A 6 -8.56 -8.91 -10.25
C GLN A 6 -7.16 -8.58 -9.73
N ALA A 7 -6.41 -9.61 -9.33
CA ALA A 7 -5.08 -9.46 -8.72
C ALA A 7 -4.08 -8.75 -9.63
N ASP A 8 -3.96 -9.16 -10.89
CA ASP A 8 -2.94 -8.62 -11.80
C ASP A 8 -3.17 -7.14 -12.13
N ASN A 9 -4.43 -6.74 -12.35
CA ASN A 9 -4.77 -5.33 -12.52
C ASN A 9 -4.50 -4.53 -11.24
N ALA A 10 -4.85 -5.08 -10.07
CA ALA A 10 -4.56 -4.42 -8.79
C ALA A 10 -3.06 -4.21 -8.61
N ARG A 11 -2.24 -5.22 -8.94
CA ARG A 11 -0.78 -5.14 -8.90
C ARG A 11 -0.26 -4.10 -9.88
N HIS A 12 -0.69 -4.15 -11.14
CA HIS A 12 -0.25 -3.23 -12.17
C HIS A 12 -0.43 -1.77 -11.75
N TYR A 13 -1.64 -1.38 -11.32
CA TYR A 13 -1.90 -0.01 -10.87
C TYR A 13 -1.23 0.31 -9.53
N GLY A 14 -1.12 -0.65 -8.60
CA GLY A 14 -0.35 -0.47 -7.37
C GLY A 14 1.13 -0.16 -7.64
N GLN A 15 1.72 -0.80 -8.64
CA GLN A 15 3.10 -0.58 -9.06
C GLN A 15 3.30 0.79 -9.71
N MET A 16 2.33 1.25 -10.51
CA MET A 16 2.33 2.61 -11.04
C MET A 16 2.22 3.66 -9.94
N CYS A 17 1.35 3.43 -8.94
CA CYS A 17 1.28 4.31 -7.76
C CYS A 17 2.60 4.33 -6.99
N LEU A 18 3.24 3.16 -6.83
CA LEU A 18 4.53 3.06 -6.17
C LEU A 18 5.61 3.86 -6.92
N GLU A 19 5.67 3.74 -8.24
CA GLU A 19 6.59 4.53 -9.08
C GLU A 19 6.33 6.03 -8.94
N ALA A 20 5.08 6.47 -9.06
CA ALA A 20 4.70 7.86 -8.93
C ALA A 20 4.99 8.43 -7.53
N SER A 21 4.87 7.61 -6.48
CA SER A 21 5.07 8.04 -5.09
C SER A 21 6.53 8.36 -4.73
N HIS A 22 7.49 7.97 -5.57
CA HIS A 22 8.90 8.35 -5.41
C HIS A 22 9.24 9.71 -6.06
N GLY A 23 8.26 10.38 -6.68
CA GLY A 23 8.47 11.70 -7.27
C GLY A 23 8.74 12.79 -6.22
N ASP A 24 9.49 13.82 -6.63
CA ASP A 24 9.77 14.96 -5.78
C ASP A 24 8.48 15.67 -5.32
N GLY A 25 8.40 15.95 -4.02
CA GLY A 25 7.26 16.65 -3.42
C GLY A 25 6.02 15.79 -3.17
N VAL A 26 6.07 14.48 -3.45
CA VAL A 26 4.97 13.57 -3.10
C VAL A 26 5.02 13.23 -1.61
N ALA A 27 3.89 13.37 -0.92
CA ALA A 27 3.79 13.08 0.50
C ALA A 27 4.00 11.59 0.79
N PRO A 28 4.68 11.21 1.89
CA PRO A 28 4.90 9.81 2.27
C PRO A 28 3.61 9.00 2.41
N PHE A 29 2.49 9.66 2.74
CA PHE A 29 1.17 9.04 2.76
C PHE A 29 0.86 8.25 1.48
N TYR A 30 1.13 8.83 0.30
CA TYR A 30 0.85 8.17 -0.98
C TYR A 30 1.74 6.96 -1.25
N LEU A 31 2.99 6.98 -0.79
CA LEU A 31 3.88 5.82 -0.83
C LEU A 31 3.33 4.68 0.05
N GLY A 32 2.79 5.03 1.22
CA GLY A 32 2.08 4.10 2.09
C GLY A 32 0.85 3.48 1.41
N CYS A 33 0.01 4.30 0.77
CA CYS A 33 -1.15 3.83 0.02
C CYS A 33 -0.76 2.93 -1.16
N ALA A 34 0.37 3.20 -1.83
CA ALA A 34 0.87 2.33 -2.89
C ALA A 34 1.23 0.93 -2.37
N TYR A 35 1.90 0.85 -1.22
CA TYR A 35 2.20 -0.43 -0.57
C TYR A 35 0.93 -1.15 -0.08
N GLU A 36 -0.07 -0.42 0.43
CA GLU A 36 -1.37 -0.98 0.80
C GLU A 36 -2.08 -1.61 -0.40
N ALA A 37 -2.11 -0.92 -1.54
CA ALA A 37 -2.73 -1.42 -2.77
C ALA A 37 -2.03 -2.69 -3.29
N LEU A 38 -0.70 -2.72 -3.24
CA LEU A 38 0.10 -3.89 -3.60
C LEU A 38 -0.13 -5.05 -2.63
N ALA A 39 -0.22 -4.80 -1.33
CA ALA A 39 -0.55 -5.82 -0.34
C ALA A 39 -1.92 -6.45 -0.62
N ARG A 40 -2.94 -5.64 -0.95
CA ARG A 40 -4.25 -6.17 -1.36
C ARG A 40 -4.17 -7.01 -2.64
N ALA A 41 -3.38 -6.58 -3.62
CA ALA A 41 -3.20 -7.34 -4.86
C ALA A 41 -2.61 -8.74 -4.58
N GLU A 42 -1.60 -8.81 -3.72
CA GLU A 42 -0.98 -10.08 -3.35
C GLU A 42 -1.88 -10.95 -2.47
N LYS A 43 -2.70 -10.36 -1.58
CA LYS A 43 -3.74 -11.10 -0.87
C LYS A 43 -4.71 -11.78 -1.83
N VAL A 44 -5.18 -11.05 -2.84
CA VAL A 44 -6.09 -11.60 -3.86
C VAL A 44 -5.40 -12.68 -4.70
N ALA A 45 -4.10 -12.57 -4.94
CA ALA A 45 -3.31 -13.59 -5.63
C ALA A 45 -2.97 -14.82 -4.77
N GLY A 46 -3.23 -14.80 -3.46
CA GLY A 46 -2.81 -15.85 -2.52
C GLY A 46 -1.33 -15.80 -2.12
N ASN A 47 -0.64 -14.70 -2.43
CA ASN A 47 0.79 -14.52 -2.18
C ASN A 47 1.05 -13.91 -0.79
N THR A 48 0.78 -14.66 0.27
CA THR A 48 0.83 -14.17 1.66
C THR A 48 2.18 -13.55 2.04
N THR A 49 3.30 -14.15 1.64
CA THR A 49 4.65 -13.60 1.92
C THR A 49 4.83 -12.21 1.32
N GLN A 50 4.46 -12.04 0.05
CA GLN A 50 4.61 -10.76 -0.63
C GLN A 50 3.65 -9.69 -0.08
N MET A 51 2.44 -10.10 0.31
CA MET A 51 1.50 -9.24 1.03
C MET A 51 2.12 -8.73 2.33
N GLU A 52 2.67 -9.61 3.17
CA GLU A 52 3.29 -9.24 4.45
C GLU A 52 4.48 -8.29 4.29
N GLU A 53 5.30 -8.51 3.27
CA GLU A 53 6.40 -7.61 2.91
C GLU A 53 5.91 -6.20 2.58
N TYR A 54 4.86 -6.08 1.76
CA TYR A 54 4.28 -4.78 1.43
C TYR A 54 3.63 -4.11 2.64
N LEU A 55 2.94 -4.87 3.49
CA LEU A 55 2.41 -4.33 4.76
C LEU A 55 3.53 -3.83 5.69
N SER A 56 4.66 -4.53 5.72
CA SER A 56 5.84 -4.10 6.48
C SER A 56 6.39 -2.77 5.96
N LYS A 57 6.57 -2.65 4.64
CA LYS A 57 7.01 -1.40 4.00
C LYS A 57 6.02 -0.25 4.24
N GLY A 58 4.71 -0.51 4.10
CA GLY A 58 3.68 0.48 4.40
C GLY A 58 3.73 1.00 5.85
N ARG A 59 3.96 0.09 6.82
CA ARG A 59 4.14 0.48 8.23
C ARG A 59 5.39 1.34 8.46
N GLN A 60 6.52 0.99 7.82
CA GLN A 60 7.74 1.80 7.89
C GLN A 60 7.52 3.21 7.33
N VAL A 61 6.79 3.32 6.22
CA VAL A 61 6.44 4.63 5.64
C VAL A 61 5.53 5.43 6.58
N ALA A 62 4.57 4.79 7.24
CA ALA A 62 3.69 5.44 8.21
C ALA A 62 4.45 6.08 9.39
N GLU A 63 5.63 5.58 9.73
CA GLU A 63 6.50 6.19 10.76
C GLU A 63 7.08 7.53 10.34
N THR A 64 7.16 7.80 9.03
CA THR A 64 7.70 9.05 8.45
C THR A 64 6.63 10.12 8.23
N ILE A 65 5.35 9.78 8.34
CA ILE A 65 4.23 10.71 8.16
C ILE A 65 4.14 11.62 9.39
N SER A 66 4.21 12.94 9.15
CA SER A 66 4.15 13.96 10.21
C SER A 66 2.72 14.31 10.61
N ASP A 67 1.77 14.18 9.67
CA ASP A 67 0.35 14.42 9.95
C ASP A 67 -0.24 13.21 10.71
N PRO A 68 -0.78 13.41 11.93
CA PRO A 68 -1.28 12.31 12.74
C PRO A 68 -2.55 11.67 12.17
N GLU A 69 -3.40 12.42 11.45
CA GLU A 69 -4.63 11.92 10.85
C GLU A 69 -4.30 11.04 9.64
N GLU A 70 -3.41 11.49 8.75
CA GLU A 70 -2.93 10.70 7.62
C GLU A 70 -2.23 9.42 8.09
N LYS A 71 -1.39 9.52 9.13
CA LYS A 71 -0.71 8.36 9.72
C LYS A 71 -1.72 7.34 10.24
N GLN A 72 -2.71 7.80 11.00
CA GLN A 72 -3.74 6.92 11.56
C GLN A 72 -4.58 6.27 10.46
N GLN A 73 -4.98 7.04 9.45
CA GLN A 73 -5.72 6.55 8.30
C GLN A 73 -4.95 5.42 7.59
N LEU A 74 -3.68 5.65 7.27
CA LEU A 74 -2.85 4.65 6.61
C LEU A 74 -2.71 3.36 7.44
N LEU A 75 -2.53 3.48 8.77
CA LEU A 75 -2.40 2.30 9.63
C LEU A 75 -3.69 1.47 9.68
N GLU A 76 -4.86 2.12 9.70
CA GLU A 76 -6.15 1.43 9.63
C GLU A 76 -6.37 0.77 8.26
N ASP A 77 -6.00 1.45 7.17
CA ASP A 77 -6.07 0.88 5.83
C ASP A 77 -5.19 -0.36 5.70
N LEU A 78 -3.92 -0.30 6.15
CA LEU A 78 -2.99 -1.44 6.18
C LEU A 78 -3.52 -2.60 7.02
N LYS A 79 -4.16 -2.31 8.16
CA LYS A 79 -4.75 -3.33 9.03
C LYS A 79 -5.94 -4.03 8.37
N SER A 80 -6.74 -3.31 7.58
CA SER A 80 -7.90 -3.87 6.87
C SER A 80 -7.53 -4.81 5.71
N VAL A 81 -6.25 -4.90 5.35
CA VAL A 81 -5.78 -5.84 4.34
C VAL A 81 -5.75 -7.26 4.88
N VAL A 82 -5.51 -7.49 6.18
CA VAL A 82 -5.39 -8.83 6.77
C VAL A 82 -6.76 -9.49 6.92
#